data_AF-A0A4Q9L014-F1
#
_entry.id   AF-A0A4Q9L014-F1
#
_cell.length_a   1.000
_cell.length_b   1.000
_cell.length_c   1.000
_cell.angle_alpha   90.00
_cell.angle_beta   90.00
_cell.angle_gamma   90.00
#
_symmetry.space_group_name_H-M   'P 1'
#
loop_
_entity.id
_entity.type
_entity.pdbx_description
1 polymer ?
#
loop_
_entity_poly.entity_id
_entity_poly.type
_entity_poly.pdbx_seq_one_letter_code
_entity_poly.pdbx_strand_id
1 'polypeptide(L)'
;ELAIQIFNVCSKLIKYHNLSVTIVIGGINKKIEDENLRKGCNIVIGTPGRLMDHLKNTEKFKISNLKILVLDETDRILDVGFEDELKNILKLLPENRQTLMFSATQTSKLEDISRLSLKNKPLRIFANPSNHDDLICDNLNQFYILATESKRLAVLYSILKRFKNEKVMVFFSTCNSVNFHSQLFNFIGFKIISLHGKMNQIKRSNSFKNFEKEKTSILFCTDVAARGLDFSNVSTVIQYDVPVDVKEYIHRVGRTARAGKNGNAILFLIPTEEKYIKFLETKNMILKEYCIERIKKITEKILKIVENNYFFKKNAILAFKSFLSSYSSLSLKEYFDVRKIDIEEFCKSFGLSSMPAIQFSANFNKKTQKRL
;
A
#
# COMPACT_ATOMS: atom_id res chain seq x y z
N GLU A 1 4.37 -7.68 8.00
CA GLU A 1 3.15 -8.45 7.62
C GLU A 1 3.55 -9.50 6.61
N LEU A 2 4.14 -9.13 5.46
CA LEU A 2 4.67 -10.12 4.51
C LEU A 2 5.62 -11.13 5.17
N ALA A 3 6.61 -10.65 5.95
CA ALA A 3 7.48 -11.53 6.73
C ALA A 3 6.71 -12.47 7.69
N ILE A 4 5.61 -12.00 8.32
CA ILE A 4 4.76 -12.82 9.19
C ILE A 4 3.99 -13.86 8.37
N GLN A 5 3.50 -13.49 7.19
CA GLN A 5 2.82 -14.39 6.27
C GLN A 5 3.76 -15.50 5.80
N ILE A 6 4.96 -15.16 5.34
CA ILE A 6 6.00 -16.13 4.94
C ILE A 6 6.36 -17.02 6.12
N PHE A 7 6.53 -16.46 7.32
CA PHE A 7 6.80 -17.22 8.54
C PHE A 7 5.69 -18.23 8.84
N ASN A 8 4.43 -17.83 8.74
CA ASN A 8 3.29 -18.72 8.97
C ASN A 8 3.22 -19.85 7.94
N VAL A 9 3.49 -19.56 6.66
CA VAL A 9 3.54 -20.57 5.60
C VAL A 9 4.71 -21.53 5.85
N CYS A 10 5.91 -21.00 6.10
CA CYS A 10 7.09 -21.80 6.42
C CYS A 10 6.86 -22.70 7.64
N SER A 11 6.26 -22.17 8.71
CA SER A 11 5.94 -22.93 9.93
C SER A 11 5.00 -24.11 9.66
N LYS A 12 4.03 -23.95 8.74
CA LYS A 12 3.14 -25.04 8.34
C LYS A 12 3.90 -26.12 7.54
N LEU A 13 4.80 -25.71 6.65
CA LEU A 13 5.58 -26.62 5.80
C LEU A 13 6.60 -27.43 6.60
N ILE A 14 7.27 -26.82 7.56
CA ILE A 14 8.32 -27.50 8.35
C ILE A 14 7.78 -28.32 9.52
N LYS A 15 6.46 -28.35 9.75
CA LYS A 15 5.83 -29.00 10.92
C LYS A 15 6.28 -30.44 11.15
N TYR A 16 6.61 -31.17 10.08
CA TYR A 16 7.02 -32.58 10.12
C TYR A 16 8.53 -32.77 9.81
N HIS A 17 9.32 -31.71 9.90
CA HIS A 17 10.75 -31.71 9.66
C HIS A 17 11.50 -31.21 10.89
N ASN A 18 12.73 -31.68 11.10
CA ASN A 18 13.60 -31.19 12.16
C ASN A 18 14.29 -29.88 11.75
N LEU A 19 13.48 -28.88 11.40
CA LEU A 19 13.92 -27.54 11.02
C LEU A 19 13.28 -26.52 11.96
N SER A 20 14.07 -25.51 12.32
CA SER A 20 13.63 -24.36 13.10
C SER A 20 13.46 -23.14 12.20
N VAL A 21 12.44 -22.33 12.48
CA VAL A 21 12.20 -21.04 11.82
C VAL A 21 12.03 -19.96 12.86
N THR A 22 12.63 -18.80 12.62
CA THR A 22 12.43 -17.61 13.45
C THR A 22 12.13 -16.39 12.60
N ILE A 23 11.45 -15.41 13.21
CA ILE A 23 11.08 -14.16 12.55
C ILE A 23 11.74 -12.98 13.25
N VAL A 24 12.34 -12.07 12.48
CA VAL A 24 13.01 -10.86 12.98
C VAL A 24 12.45 -9.62 12.30
N ILE A 25 11.54 -8.92 12.98
CA ILE A 25 10.87 -7.74 12.41
C ILE A 25 10.75 -6.60 13.42
N GLY A 26 10.71 -5.37 12.91
CA GLY A 26 10.49 -4.19 13.75
C GLY A 26 9.16 -4.24 14.51
N GLY A 27 9.13 -3.68 15.72
CA GLY A 27 7.92 -3.60 16.54
C GLY A 27 7.61 -4.84 17.38
N ILE A 28 8.45 -5.88 17.35
CA ILE A 28 8.38 -7.05 18.24
C ILE A 28 9.48 -6.95 19.32
N ASN A 29 9.32 -7.67 20.42
CA ASN A 29 10.30 -7.74 21.50
C ASN A 29 11.62 -8.40 21.02
N LYS A 30 12.69 -7.60 20.99
CA LYS A 30 14.03 -8.03 20.54
C LYS A 30 14.62 -9.16 21.36
N LYS A 31 14.30 -9.26 22.66
CA LYS A 31 14.90 -10.28 23.54
C LYS A 31 14.55 -11.70 23.09
N ILE A 32 13.30 -11.90 22.68
CA ILE A 32 12.82 -13.21 22.20
C ILE A 32 13.53 -13.58 20.89
N GLU A 33 13.71 -12.60 20.00
CA GLU A 33 14.43 -12.78 18.74
C GLU A 33 15.91 -13.13 19.00
N ASP A 34 16.57 -12.40 19.90
CA ASP A 34 17.96 -12.63 20.30
C ASP A 34 18.18 -14.04 20.88
N GLU A 35 17.33 -14.47 21.81
CA GLU A 35 17.39 -15.80 22.40
C GLU A 35 17.24 -16.91 21.36
N ASN A 36 16.31 -16.75 20.41
CA ASN A 36 16.08 -17.73 19.35
C ASN A 36 17.28 -17.80 18.39
N LEU A 37 17.87 -16.66 18.04
CA LEU A 37 19.05 -16.61 17.17
C LEU A 37 20.30 -17.20 17.87
N ARG A 38 20.47 -16.96 19.17
CA ARG A 38 21.58 -17.50 19.99
C ARG A 38 21.53 -19.02 20.13
N LYS A 39 20.32 -19.60 20.25
CA LYS A 39 20.12 -21.06 20.27
C LYS A 39 20.50 -21.71 18.94
N GLY A 40 20.48 -20.95 17.85
CA GLY A 40 20.68 -21.43 16.49
C GLY A 40 19.35 -21.67 15.79
N CYS A 41 19.26 -21.23 14.53
CA CYS A 41 18.06 -21.34 13.72
C CYS A 41 18.41 -21.75 12.28
N ASN A 42 17.58 -22.58 11.65
CA ASN A 42 17.81 -23.02 10.27
C ASN A 42 17.28 -22.01 9.25
N ILE A 43 16.15 -21.37 9.53
CA ILE A 43 15.47 -20.43 8.62
C ILE A 43 15.18 -19.13 9.37
N VAL A 44 15.71 -18.00 8.88
CA VAL A 44 15.43 -16.67 9.43
C VAL A 44 14.64 -15.87 8.40
N ILE A 45 13.48 -15.36 8.79
CA ILE A 45 12.63 -14.50 7.96
C ILE A 45 12.58 -13.12 8.62
N GLY A 46 12.85 -12.04 7.89
CA GLY A 46 12.90 -10.74 8.53
C GLY A 46 12.85 -9.54 7.60
N THR A 47 12.73 -8.37 8.20
CA THR A 47 12.84 -7.09 7.51
C THR A 47 14.27 -6.56 7.57
N PRO A 48 14.81 -5.91 6.52
CA PRO A 48 16.22 -5.52 6.44
C PRO A 48 16.74 -4.78 7.67
N GLY A 49 16.07 -3.72 8.13
CA GLY A 49 16.52 -2.96 9.30
C GLY A 49 16.67 -3.78 10.57
N ARG A 50 15.72 -4.70 10.85
CA ARG A 50 15.80 -5.56 12.05
C ARG A 50 16.81 -6.68 11.90
N LEU A 51 16.92 -7.26 10.71
CA LEU A 51 17.94 -8.28 10.42
C LEU A 51 19.35 -7.69 10.55
N MET A 52 19.56 -6.47 10.05
CA MET A 52 20.82 -5.73 10.19
C MET A 52 21.19 -5.53 11.67
N ASP A 53 20.23 -5.11 12.50
CA ASP A 53 20.44 -4.93 13.94
C ASP A 53 20.93 -6.24 14.59
N HIS A 54 20.30 -7.38 14.28
CA HIS A 54 20.75 -8.68 14.80
C HIS A 54 22.10 -9.13 14.26
N LEU A 55 22.39 -8.91 12.97
CA LEU A 55 23.70 -9.25 12.38
C LEU A 55 24.85 -8.50 13.06
N LYS A 56 24.60 -7.27 13.53
CA LYS A 56 25.62 -6.45 14.20
C LYS A 56 25.71 -6.71 15.70
N ASN A 57 24.56 -6.90 16.36
CA ASN A 57 24.46 -6.78 17.82
C ASN A 57 24.09 -8.08 18.55
N THR A 58 23.66 -9.15 17.85
CA THR A 58 23.37 -10.42 18.50
C THR A 58 24.62 -11.30 18.54
N GLU A 59 25.14 -11.48 19.75
CA GLU A 59 26.24 -12.40 20.00
C GLU A 59 25.89 -13.82 19.55
N LYS A 60 26.87 -14.55 19.01
CA LYS A 60 26.71 -15.96 18.61
C LYS A 60 25.63 -16.20 17.54
N PHE A 61 25.15 -15.18 16.82
CA PHE A 61 24.33 -15.39 15.63
C PHE A 61 25.19 -16.01 14.51
N LYS A 62 25.09 -17.33 14.34
CA LYS A 62 25.90 -18.09 13.38
C LYS A 62 25.37 -17.92 11.96
N ILE A 63 26.09 -17.14 11.15
CA ILE A 63 25.75 -16.90 9.73
C ILE A 63 26.70 -17.56 8.74
N SER A 64 27.85 -18.05 9.19
CA SER A 64 28.92 -18.61 8.33
C SER A 64 28.47 -19.79 7.46
N ASN A 65 27.46 -20.54 7.92
CA ASN A 65 26.94 -21.72 7.23
C ASN A 65 25.72 -21.42 6.33
N LEU A 66 25.39 -20.15 6.07
CA LEU A 66 24.25 -19.78 5.22
C LEU A 66 24.38 -20.40 3.83
N LYS A 67 23.37 -21.18 3.42
CA LYS A 67 23.33 -21.84 2.12
C LYS A 67 22.48 -21.12 1.09
N ILE A 68 21.38 -20.50 1.52
CA ILE A 68 20.39 -19.88 0.63
C ILE A 68 20.03 -18.50 1.17
N LEU A 69 20.06 -17.48 0.32
CA LEU A 69 19.52 -16.15 0.58
C LEU A 69 18.35 -15.89 -0.38
N VAL A 70 17.19 -15.51 0.16
CA VAL A 70 16.02 -15.12 -0.63
C VAL A 70 15.73 -13.65 -0.40
N LEU A 71 15.68 -12.87 -1.48
CA LEU A 71 15.24 -11.49 -1.49
C LEU A 71 13.86 -11.42 -2.14
N ASP A 72 12.82 -11.30 -1.33
CA ASP A 72 11.42 -11.22 -1.78
C ASP A 72 10.95 -9.77 -1.84
N GLU A 73 10.12 -9.42 -2.83
CA GLU A 73 9.65 -8.05 -3.12
C GLU A 73 10.82 -7.03 -3.10
N THR A 74 11.92 -7.36 -3.77
CA THR A 74 13.20 -6.62 -3.67
C THR A 74 13.07 -5.16 -4.11
N ASP A 75 12.24 -4.90 -5.12
CA ASP A 75 11.91 -3.57 -5.57
C ASP A 75 11.22 -2.74 -4.47
N ARG A 76 10.37 -3.35 -3.65
CA ARG A 76 9.75 -2.69 -2.48
C ARG A 76 10.78 -2.37 -1.40
N ILE A 77 11.74 -3.26 -1.17
CA ILE A 77 12.82 -3.02 -0.21
C ILE A 77 13.57 -1.72 -0.60
N LEU A 78 13.82 -1.53 -1.89
CA LEU A 78 14.46 -0.33 -2.41
C LEU A 78 13.58 0.91 -2.35
N ASP A 79 12.28 0.79 -2.70
CA ASP A 79 11.33 1.89 -2.65
C ASP A 79 11.14 2.47 -1.23
N VAL A 80 11.26 1.62 -0.20
CA VAL A 80 11.16 2.05 1.21
C VAL A 80 12.46 2.71 1.72
N GLY A 81 13.54 2.63 0.95
CA GLY A 81 14.83 3.23 1.29
C GLY A 81 15.76 2.32 2.10
N PHE A 82 15.53 1.00 2.11
CA PHE A 82 16.41 0.03 2.79
C PHE A 82 17.62 -0.41 1.94
N GLU A 83 18.01 0.39 0.96
CA GLU A 83 19.08 0.05 0.02
C GLU A 83 20.42 -0.13 0.76
N ASP A 84 20.75 0.78 1.68
CA ASP A 84 22.00 0.75 2.42
C ASP A 84 22.03 -0.39 3.43
N GLU A 85 20.93 -0.65 4.13
CA GLU A 85 20.80 -1.83 5.00
C GLU A 85 20.98 -3.12 4.20
N LEU A 86 20.35 -3.24 3.02
CA LEU A 86 20.48 -4.42 2.18
C LEU A 86 21.93 -4.62 1.70
N LYS A 87 22.58 -3.57 1.20
CA LYS A 87 24.00 -3.63 0.79
C LYS A 87 24.90 -4.09 1.93
N ASN A 88 24.68 -3.58 3.12
CA ASN A 88 25.48 -3.94 4.29
C ASN A 88 25.16 -5.38 4.78
N ILE A 89 23.92 -5.85 4.68
CA ILE A 89 23.57 -7.25 4.96
C ILE A 89 24.34 -8.16 4.01
N LEU A 90 24.31 -7.87 2.71
CA LEU A 90 24.99 -8.66 1.69
C LEU A 90 26.52 -8.74 1.92
N LYS A 91 27.13 -7.68 2.47
CA LYS A 91 28.56 -7.65 2.86
C LYS A 91 28.88 -8.53 4.07
N LEU A 92 27.96 -8.65 5.02
CA LEU A 92 28.16 -9.45 6.24
C LEU A 92 27.90 -10.94 6.03
N LEU A 93 27.00 -11.29 5.10
CA LEU A 93 26.65 -12.68 4.81
C LEU A 93 27.75 -13.40 3.99
N PRO A 94 27.95 -14.71 4.21
CA PRO A 94 29.00 -15.46 3.51
C PRO A 94 28.73 -15.53 2.01
N GLU A 95 29.79 -15.46 1.21
CA GLU A 95 29.70 -15.38 -0.25
C GLU A 95 29.27 -16.68 -0.92
N ASN A 96 29.65 -17.83 -0.36
CA ASN A 96 29.34 -19.15 -0.91
C ASN A 96 27.92 -19.59 -0.53
N ARG A 97 26.94 -19.05 -1.26
CA ARG A 97 25.50 -19.30 -1.08
C ARG A 97 24.76 -19.21 -2.42
N GLN A 98 23.61 -19.85 -2.50
CA GLN A 98 22.64 -19.61 -3.57
C GLN A 98 21.81 -18.36 -3.22
N THR A 99 21.75 -17.38 -4.12
CA THR A 99 20.88 -16.22 -3.94
C THR A 99 19.71 -16.31 -4.92
N LEU A 100 18.48 -16.16 -4.39
CA LEU A 100 17.24 -16.07 -5.16
C LEU A 100 16.66 -14.67 -4.97
N MET A 101 16.29 -14.02 -6.06
CA MET A 101 15.70 -12.69 -6.03
C MET A 101 14.35 -12.73 -6.73
N PHE A 102 13.31 -12.33 -6.01
CA PHE A 102 11.94 -12.23 -6.50
C PHE A 102 11.51 -10.76 -6.47
N SER A 103 10.94 -10.31 -7.58
CA SER A 103 10.43 -8.97 -7.77
C SER A 103 9.36 -8.98 -8.84
N ALA A 104 8.31 -8.19 -8.65
CA ALA A 104 7.27 -8.02 -9.65
C ALA A 104 7.65 -6.99 -10.73
N THR A 105 8.68 -6.17 -10.50
CA THR A 105 9.15 -5.18 -11.48
C THR A 105 10.67 -5.18 -11.65
N GLN A 106 11.13 -4.66 -12.78
CA GLN A 106 12.54 -4.44 -13.07
C GLN A 106 12.82 -2.94 -13.12
N THR A 107 13.76 -2.49 -12.29
CA THR A 107 14.23 -1.10 -12.25
C THR A 107 15.76 -1.08 -12.29
N SER A 108 16.38 0.04 -12.67
CA SER A 108 17.85 0.18 -12.67
C SER A 108 18.45 -0.08 -11.29
N LYS A 109 17.82 0.43 -10.22
CA LYS A 109 18.24 0.17 -8.83
C LYS A 109 18.22 -1.32 -8.47
N LEU A 110 17.23 -2.05 -9.00
CA LEU A 110 17.15 -3.51 -8.80
C LEU A 110 18.31 -4.22 -9.50
N GLU A 111 18.77 -3.72 -10.65
CA GLU A 111 19.94 -4.27 -11.33
C GLU A 111 21.23 -4.07 -10.53
N ASP A 112 21.39 -2.94 -9.84
CA ASP A 112 22.54 -2.71 -8.97
C ASP A 112 22.58 -3.68 -7.79
N ILE A 113 21.43 -3.91 -7.14
CA ILE A 113 21.32 -4.95 -6.11
C ILE A 113 21.54 -6.35 -6.69
N SER A 114 21.05 -6.61 -7.90
CA SER A 114 21.27 -7.88 -8.59
C SER A 114 22.77 -8.14 -8.78
N ARG A 115 23.53 -7.14 -9.22
CA ARG A 115 24.99 -7.25 -9.41
C ARG A 115 25.73 -7.50 -8.10
N LEU A 116 25.25 -6.94 -6.99
CA LEU A 116 25.85 -7.14 -5.66
C LEU A 116 25.48 -8.48 -5.02
N SER A 117 24.26 -8.98 -5.26
CA SER A 117 23.70 -10.13 -4.56
C SER A 117 23.79 -11.45 -5.32
N LEU A 118 23.79 -11.41 -6.66
CA LEU A 118 23.80 -12.57 -7.55
C LEU A 118 25.20 -12.76 -8.14
N LYS A 119 25.87 -13.85 -7.74
CA LYS A 119 27.13 -14.29 -8.34
C LYS A 119 26.86 -15.21 -9.53
N ASN A 120 27.80 -15.27 -10.48
CA ASN A 120 27.78 -16.15 -11.66
C ASN A 120 26.52 -15.98 -12.52
N LYS A 121 26.54 -15.01 -13.46
CA LYS A 121 25.53 -14.73 -14.50
C LYS A 121 24.14 -15.35 -14.19
N PRO A 122 23.28 -14.65 -13.43
CA PRO A 122 22.05 -15.23 -12.93
C PRO A 122 21.11 -15.65 -14.06
N LEU A 123 20.49 -16.82 -13.92
CA LEU A 123 19.38 -17.21 -14.76
C LEU A 123 18.19 -16.28 -14.46
N ARG A 124 17.77 -15.49 -15.45
CA ARG A 124 16.60 -14.62 -15.35
C ARG A 124 15.39 -15.37 -15.90
N ILE A 125 14.38 -15.55 -15.05
CA ILE A 125 13.12 -16.21 -15.42
C ILE A 125 12.03 -15.14 -15.37
N PHE A 126 11.33 -14.95 -16.49
CA PHE A 126 10.18 -14.06 -16.59
C PHE A 126 8.94 -14.92 -16.81
N ALA A 127 7.92 -14.72 -15.97
CA ALA A 127 6.66 -15.46 -16.09
C ALA A 127 5.91 -15.12 -17.39
N ASN A 128 6.05 -13.88 -17.89
CA ASN A 128 5.58 -13.46 -19.20
C ASN A 128 6.79 -12.99 -20.05
N PRO A 129 7.30 -13.84 -20.97
CA PRO A 129 8.44 -13.50 -21.82
C PRO A 129 8.09 -12.57 -22.99
N SER A 130 6.80 -12.43 -23.34
CA SER A 130 6.36 -11.80 -24.60
C SER A 130 6.13 -10.29 -24.49
N ASN A 131 5.78 -9.76 -23.33
CA ASN A 131 5.52 -8.33 -23.10
C ASN A 131 5.78 -7.99 -21.64
N HIS A 132 6.64 -7.00 -21.40
CA HIS A 132 6.77 -6.38 -20.07
C HIS A 132 5.51 -5.62 -19.64
N ASP A 133 4.54 -5.46 -20.54
CA ASP A 133 3.34 -4.63 -20.37
C ASP A 133 2.09 -5.39 -19.89
N ASP A 134 2.06 -6.72 -19.99
CA ASP A 134 0.90 -7.54 -19.57
C ASP A 134 1.01 -7.93 -18.09
N LEU A 135 1.04 -6.91 -17.23
CA LEU A 135 1.12 -7.05 -15.77
C LEU A 135 -0.26 -7.20 -15.10
N ILE A 136 -1.34 -7.09 -15.89
CA ILE A 136 -2.72 -7.15 -15.40
C ILE A 136 -3.35 -8.49 -15.76
N CYS A 137 -4.06 -9.09 -14.81
CA CYS A 137 -4.78 -10.34 -15.01
C CYS A 137 -6.02 -10.14 -15.89
N ASP A 138 -6.24 -11.03 -16.85
CA ASP A 138 -7.39 -11.01 -17.78
C ASP A 138 -8.76 -10.98 -17.07
N ASN A 139 -8.84 -11.57 -15.87
CA ASN A 139 -10.06 -11.63 -15.06
C ASN A 139 -10.34 -10.33 -14.27
N LEU A 140 -9.52 -9.29 -14.46
CA LEU A 140 -9.68 -8.00 -13.80
C LEU A 140 -10.53 -7.04 -14.66
N ASN A 141 -11.72 -6.72 -14.17
CA ASN A 141 -12.52 -5.63 -14.72
C ASN A 141 -12.05 -4.29 -14.13
N GLN A 142 -11.55 -3.41 -15.00
CA GLN A 142 -11.03 -2.12 -14.58
C GLN A 142 -12.02 -1.00 -14.94
N PHE A 143 -12.27 -0.15 -13.95
CA PHE A 143 -13.17 0.98 -14.08
C PHE A 143 -12.56 2.27 -13.56
N TYR A 144 -13.01 3.41 -14.08
CA TYR A 144 -12.75 4.72 -13.50
C TYR A 144 -14.06 5.40 -13.11
N ILE A 145 -13.98 6.38 -12.20
CA ILE A 145 -15.08 7.28 -11.91
C ILE A 145 -14.60 8.71 -11.83
N LEU A 146 -15.31 9.61 -12.51
CA LEU A 146 -15.11 11.05 -12.41
C LEU A 146 -16.03 11.61 -11.33
N ALA A 147 -15.43 12.03 -10.22
CA ALA A 147 -16.14 12.67 -9.12
C ALA A 147 -15.58 14.07 -8.92
N THR A 148 -16.44 15.10 -8.97
CA THR A 148 -16.02 16.45 -8.61
C THR A 148 -15.49 16.47 -7.17
N GLU A 149 -14.60 17.42 -6.91
CA GLU A 149 -13.81 17.56 -5.69
C GLU A 149 -14.67 17.37 -4.43
N SER A 150 -15.79 18.09 -4.31
CA SER A 150 -16.69 18.01 -3.16
C SER A 150 -17.58 16.76 -3.10
N LYS A 151 -17.76 16.05 -4.21
CA LYS A 151 -18.63 14.86 -4.30
C LYS A 151 -17.90 13.54 -4.04
N ARG A 152 -16.57 13.52 -4.07
CA ARG A 152 -15.75 12.29 -3.89
C ARG A 152 -16.20 11.44 -2.70
N LEU A 153 -16.43 12.06 -1.55
CA LEU A 153 -16.84 11.35 -0.33
C LEU A 153 -18.24 10.72 -0.44
N ALA A 154 -19.20 11.45 -1.02
CA ALA A 154 -20.56 10.97 -1.24
C ALA A 154 -20.60 9.83 -2.27
N VAL A 155 -19.75 9.92 -3.29
CA VAL A 155 -19.53 8.86 -4.28
C VAL A 155 -18.99 7.61 -3.60
N LEU A 156 -17.90 7.71 -2.81
CA LEU A 156 -17.35 6.58 -2.05
C LEU A 156 -18.40 5.95 -1.13
N TYR A 157 -19.16 6.77 -0.39
CA TYR A 157 -20.26 6.27 0.45
C TYR A 157 -21.29 5.47 -0.35
N SER A 158 -21.68 5.97 -1.52
CA SER A 158 -22.69 5.34 -2.37
C SER A 158 -22.19 4.00 -2.92
N ILE A 159 -20.92 3.94 -3.34
CA ILE A 159 -20.26 2.70 -3.79
C ILE A 159 -20.18 1.68 -2.65
N LEU A 160 -19.69 2.08 -1.47
CA LEU A 160 -19.54 1.15 -0.35
C LEU A 160 -20.88 0.64 0.19
N LYS A 161 -21.98 1.39 0.03
CA LYS A 161 -23.32 0.87 0.35
C LYS A 161 -23.75 -0.27 -0.57
N ARG A 162 -23.36 -0.24 -1.85
CA ARG A 162 -23.60 -1.33 -2.80
C ARG A 162 -22.75 -2.56 -2.46
N PHE A 163 -21.49 -2.35 -2.10
CA PHE A 163 -20.55 -3.43 -1.76
C PHE A 163 -20.52 -3.79 -0.26
N LYS A 164 -21.56 -3.47 0.51
CA LYS A 164 -21.58 -3.70 1.97
C LYS A 164 -21.47 -5.18 2.37
N ASN A 165 -21.87 -6.08 1.47
CA ASN A 165 -21.87 -7.53 1.66
C ASN A 165 -20.71 -8.20 0.89
N GLU A 166 -19.73 -7.42 0.46
CA GLU A 166 -18.58 -7.88 -0.29
C GLU A 166 -17.30 -7.66 0.51
N LYS A 167 -16.19 -8.22 0.01
CA LYS A 167 -14.87 -8.00 0.56
C LYS A 167 -14.14 -6.98 -0.29
N VAL A 168 -13.98 -5.77 0.24
CA VAL A 168 -13.53 -4.58 -0.50
C VAL A 168 -12.27 -4.01 0.14
N MET A 169 -11.31 -3.61 -0.70
CA MET A 169 -10.16 -2.82 -0.27
C MET A 169 -10.27 -1.40 -0.84
N VAL A 170 -10.00 -0.39 -0.01
CA VAL A 170 -9.97 1.02 -0.42
C VAL A 170 -8.60 1.59 -0.08
N PHE A 171 -7.90 2.07 -1.10
CA PHE A 171 -6.57 2.66 -0.99
C PHE A 171 -6.62 4.18 -0.86
N PHE A 172 -5.89 4.69 0.12
CA PHE A 172 -5.68 6.12 0.38
C PHE A 172 -4.19 6.43 0.34
N SER A 173 -3.84 7.67 -0.02
CA SER A 173 -2.45 8.09 -0.15
C SER A 173 -1.73 8.21 1.20
N THR A 174 -2.44 8.55 2.28
CA THR A 174 -1.81 8.82 3.58
C THR A 174 -2.43 8.06 4.76
N CYS A 175 -1.61 7.84 5.80
CA CYS A 175 -2.07 7.24 7.06
C CYS A 175 -3.14 8.10 7.76
N ASN A 176 -3.06 9.43 7.66
CA ASN A 176 -4.07 10.31 8.25
C ASN A 176 -5.40 10.20 7.50
N SER A 177 -5.37 10.09 6.16
CA SER A 177 -6.56 9.81 5.36
C SER A 177 -7.21 8.50 5.77
N VAL A 178 -6.44 7.41 5.91
CA VAL A 178 -6.98 6.12 6.39
C VAL A 178 -7.63 6.28 7.77
N ASN A 179 -6.98 6.95 8.72
CA ASN A 179 -7.52 7.14 10.06
C ASN A 179 -8.82 7.95 10.06
N PHE A 180 -8.82 9.11 9.40
CA PHE A 180 -10.00 9.96 9.33
C PHE A 180 -11.18 9.23 8.67
N HIS A 181 -10.97 8.66 7.48
CA HIS A 181 -12.05 8.01 6.74
C HIS A 181 -12.54 6.75 7.46
N SER A 182 -11.65 5.92 8.03
CA SER A 182 -12.09 4.72 8.76
C SER A 182 -12.92 5.06 10.00
N GLN A 183 -12.53 6.09 10.76
CA GLN A 183 -13.29 6.55 11.93
C GLN A 183 -14.65 7.12 11.51
N LEU A 184 -14.67 7.98 10.49
CA LEU A 184 -15.91 8.59 9.98
C LEU A 184 -16.87 7.53 9.45
N PHE A 185 -16.39 6.59 8.63
CA PHE A 185 -17.23 5.54 8.06
C PHE A 185 -17.74 4.55 9.11
N ASN A 186 -16.94 4.21 10.12
CA ASN A 186 -17.42 3.45 11.27
C ASN A 186 -18.54 4.20 12.01
N PHE A 187 -18.37 5.50 12.25
CA PHE A 187 -19.38 6.33 12.93
C PHE A 187 -20.71 6.41 12.17
N ILE A 188 -20.70 6.39 10.85
CA ILE A 188 -21.91 6.41 10.01
C ILE A 188 -22.44 5.00 9.65
N GLY A 189 -21.96 3.97 10.33
CA GLY A 189 -22.56 2.62 10.31
C GLY A 189 -21.96 1.62 9.32
N PHE A 190 -20.70 1.78 8.92
CA PHE A 190 -19.94 0.71 8.24
C PHE A 190 -19.07 -0.05 9.23
N LYS A 191 -18.70 -1.28 8.89
CA LYS A 191 -17.66 -2.05 9.59
C LYS A 191 -16.35 -1.91 8.82
N ILE A 192 -15.59 -0.85 9.12
CA ILE A 192 -14.31 -0.57 8.46
C ILE A 192 -13.15 -1.07 9.31
N ILE A 193 -12.30 -1.90 8.70
CA ILE A 193 -10.99 -2.27 9.21
C ILE A 193 -9.97 -1.30 8.62
N SER A 194 -9.02 -0.81 9.41
CA SER A 194 -7.94 0.04 8.93
C SER A 194 -6.59 -0.67 8.95
N LEU A 195 -5.73 -0.40 7.96
CA LEU A 195 -4.37 -0.93 7.88
C LEU A 195 -3.40 0.09 7.24
N HIS A 196 -2.49 0.65 8.03
CA HIS A 196 -1.48 1.60 7.54
C HIS A 196 -0.17 1.50 8.34
N GLY A 197 0.92 2.07 7.82
CA GLY A 197 2.27 1.90 8.37
C GLY A 197 2.49 2.48 9.77
N LYS A 198 1.77 3.56 10.14
CA LYS A 198 1.82 4.16 11.49
C LYS A 198 1.06 3.38 12.60
N MET A 199 0.44 2.24 12.29
CA MET A 199 -0.22 1.42 13.31
C MET A 199 0.81 0.65 14.12
N ASN A 200 0.54 0.44 15.41
CA ASN A 200 1.30 -0.52 16.20
C ASN A 200 1.21 -1.92 15.56
N GLN A 201 2.34 -2.65 15.53
CA GLN A 201 2.45 -3.97 14.91
C GLN A 201 1.40 -4.97 15.39
N ILE A 202 1.05 -4.99 16.68
CA ILE A 202 0.01 -5.89 17.22
C ILE A 202 -1.36 -5.56 16.61
N LYS A 203 -1.73 -4.27 16.61
CA LYS A 203 -2.99 -3.81 16.00
C LYS A 203 -3.04 -4.09 14.51
N ARG A 204 -1.92 -3.88 13.81
CA ARG A 204 -1.80 -4.11 12.36
C ARG A 204 -1.93 -5.59 12.00
N SER A 205 -1.28 -6.47 12.76
CA SER A 205 -1.43 -7.93 12.64
C SER A 205 -2.87 -8.38 12.91
N ASN A 206 -3.54 -7.80 13.90
CA ASN A 206 -4.94 -8.10 14.19
C ASN A 206 -5.88 -7.61 13.08
N SER A 207 -5.70 -6.39 12.57
CA SER A 207 -6.45 -5.89 11.40
C SER A 207 -6.28 -6.80 10.19
N PHE A 208 -5.05 -7.23 9.90
CA PHE A 208 -4.76 -8.15 8.81
C PHE A 208 -5.53 -9.48 8.98
N LYS A 209 -5.38 -10.14 10.14
CA LYS A 209 -6.07 -11.42 10.44
C LYS A 209 -7.59 -11.29 10.41
N ASN A 210 -8.11 -10.18 10.95
CA ASN A 210 -9.55 -9.92 10.96
C ASN A 210 -10.06 -9.79 9.53
N PHE A 211 -9.40 -9.00 8.68
CA PHE A 211 -9.81 -8.86 7.29
C PHE A 211 -9.65 -10.17 6.51
N GLU A 212 -8.57 -10.93 6.72
CA GLU A 212 -8.34 -12.23 6.10
C GLU A 212 -9.49 -13.21 6.41
N LYS A 213 -9.88 -13.32 7.69
CA LYS A 213 -10.91 -14.26 8.18
C LYS A 213 -12.32 -13.88 7.75
N GLU A 214 -12.64 -12.59 7.66
CA GLU A 214 -13.99 -12.12 7.35
C GLU A 214 -14.34 -12.40 5.88
N LYS A 215 -15.55 -12.92 5.65
CA LYS A 215 -16.10 -13.15 4.29
C LYS A 215 -16.54 -11.84 3.63
N THR A 216 -17.05 -10.91 4.44
CA THR A 216 -17.59 -9.61 4.00
C THR A 216 -17.03 -8.52 4.90
N SER A 217 -16.20 -7.65 4.36
CA SER A 217 -15.55 -6.58 5.13
C SER A 217 -14.96 -5.52 4.22
N ILE A 218 -14.78 -4.32 4.75
CA ILE A 218 -14.17 -3.21 4.02
C ILE A 218 -12.87 -2.84 4.73
N LEU A 219 -11.76 -2.88 3.99
CA LEU A 219 -10.43 -2.51 4.46
C LEU A 219 -10.02 -1.15 3.89
N PHE A 220 -9.80 -0.16 4.75
CA PHE A 220 -9.19 1.11 4.38
C PHE A 220 -7.69 1.04 4.64
N CYS A 221 -6.88 1.26 3.63
CA CYS A 221 -5.44 1.05 3.75
C CYS A 221 -4.60 2.01 2.90
N THR A 222 -3.31 2.09 3.24
CA THR A 222 -2.30 2.70 2.36
C THR A 222 -1.60 1.61 1.55
N ASP A 223 -0.64 2.01 0.71
CA ASP A 223 0.23 1.14 -0.11
C ASP A 223 1.05 0.10 0.68
N VAL A 224 1.00 0.17 1.99
CA VAL A 224 1.51 -0.89 2.85
C VAL A 224 0.76 -2.22 2.67
N ALA A 225 -0.45 -2.18 2.12
CA ALA A 225 -1.29 -3.33 1.83
C ALA A 225 -1.26 -3.76 0.35
N ALA A 226 -0.58 -3.02 -0.52
CA ALA A 226 -0.63 -3.24 -1.97
C ALA A 226 0.27 -4.39 -2.44
N ARG A 227 1.37 -4.70 -1.73
CA ARG A 227 2.40 -5.66 -2.17
C ARG A 227 2.54 -6.84 -1.21
N GLY A 228 2.81 -8.04 -1.76
CA GLY A 228 3.07 -9.29 -1.04
C GLY A 228 1.95 -9.86 -0.15
N LEU A 229 1.05 -9.04 0.40
CA LEU A 229 0.02 -9.48 1.32
C LEU A 229 -1.09 -10.25 0.62
N ASP A 230 -1.27 -11.50 1.01
CA ASP A 230 -2.29 -12.35 0.42
C ASP A 230 -3.62 -12.14 1.13
N PHE A 231 -4.51 -11.44 0.46
CA PHE A 231 -5.88 -11.24 0.92
C PHE A 231 -6.82 -12.11 0.11
N SER A 232 -7.25 -13.23 0.71
CA SER A 232 -8.17 -14.15 0.05
C SER A 232 -9.52 -13.52 -0.22
N ASN A 233 -10.03 -13.73 -1.44
CA ASN A 233 -11.39 -13.40 -1.87
C ASN A 233 -11.75 -11.91 -1.82
N VAL A 234 -10.78 -11.02 -2.06
CA VAL A 234 -11.12 -9.60 -2.32
C VAL A 234 -11.85 -9.54 -3.66
N SER A 235 -13.05 -9.00 -3.63
CA SER A 235 -13.93 -8.84 -4.80
C SER A 235 -13.62 -7.55 -5.56
N THR A 236 -13.48 -6.45 -4.81
CA THR A 236 -13.33 -5.11 -5.39
C THR A 236 -12.18 -4.36 -4.72
N VAL A 237 -11.33 -3.75 -5.53
CA VAL A 237 -10.31 -2.78 -5.12
C VAL A 237 -10.74 -1.40 -5.56
N ILE A 238 -10.79 -0.44 -4.64
CA ILE A 238 -11.08 0.96 -4.91
C ILE A 238 -9.81 1.76 -4.64
N GLN A 239 -9.31 2.43 -5.66
CA GLN A 239 -8.21 3.38 -5.54
C GLN A 239 -8.84 4.76 -5.35
N TYR A 240 -9.15 5.11 -4.10
CA TYR A 240 -9.84 6.37 -3.78
C TYR A 240 -8.93 7.56 -4.02
N ASP A 241 -7.64 7.42 -3.70
CA ASP A 241 -6.59 8.34 -4.11
C ASP A 241 -5.75 7.69 -5.21
N VAL A 242 -5.35 8.49 -6.21
CA VAL A 242 -4.49 8.04 -7.30
C VAL A 242 -3.17 7.44 -6.77
N PRO A 243 -2.67 6.34 -7.36
CA PRO A 243 -1.39 5.77 -7.00
C PRO A 243 -0.23 6.71 -7.40
N VAL A 244 0.92 6.53 -6.76
CA VAL A 244 2.11 7.36 -7.01
C VAL A 244 2.70 7.15 -8.41
N ASP A 245 2.54 5.95 -8.96
CA ASP A 245 2.98 5.57 -10.30
C ASP A 245 2.15 4.37 -10.83
N VAL A 246 2.43 3.99 -12.08
CA VAL A 246 1.79 2.84 -12.75
C VAL A 246 2.09 1.51 -12.06
N LYS A 247 3.28 1.38 -11.48
CA LYS A 247 3.66 0.16 -10.77
C LYS A 247 2.78 -0.05 -9.54
N GLU A 248 2.58 1.00 -8.76
CA GLU A 248 1.72 0.95 -7.57
C GLU A 248 0.25 0.75 -7.96
N TYR A 249 -0.19 1.30 -9.09
CA TYR A 249 -1.51 0.97 -9.67
C TYR A 249 -1.69 -0.55 -9.82
N ILE A 250 -0.74 -1.20 -10.50
CA ILE A 250 -0.75 -2.65 -10.78
C ILE A 250 -0.76 -3.45 -9.47
N HIS A 251 0.07 -3.08 -8.51
CA HIS A 251 0.12 -3.77 -7.22
C HIS A 251 -1.20 -3.68 -6.44
N ARG A 252 -1.82 -2.49 -6.41
CA ARG A 252 -3.12 -2.28 -5.76
C ARG A 252 -4.19 -3.14 -6.40
N VAL A 253 -4.34 -3.09 -7.73
CA VAL A 253 -5.40 -3.86 -8.42
C VAL A 253 -5.15 -5.37 -8.37
N GLY A 254 -3.88 -5.80 -8.31
CA GLY A 254 -3.49 -7.20 -8.10
C GLY A 254 -3.85 -7.78 -6.71
N ARG A 255 -4.55 -7.03 -5.86
CA ARG A 255 -5.18 -7.56 -4.63
C ARG A 255 -6.50 -8.26 -4.89
N THR A 256 -7.17 -7.99 -6.01
CA THR A 256 -8.33 -8.75 -6.49
C THR A 256 -7.94 -9.62 -7.69
N ALA A 257 -8.89 -10.35 -8.27
CA ALA A 257 -8.69 -11.25 -9.41
C ALA A 257 -7.58 -12.31 -9.19
N ARG A 258 -7.37 -12.75 -7.94
CA ARG A 258 -6.35 -13.75 -7.57
C ARG A 258 -6.89 -15.17 -7.73
N ALA A 259 -5.99 -16.12 -8.01
CA ALA A 259 -6.28 -17.55 -8.10
C ALA A 259 -7.45 -17.90 -9.05
N GLY A 260 -7.47 -17.28 -10.24
CA GLY A 260 -8.44 -17.56 -11.29
C GLY A 260 -9.83 -16.95 -11.08
N LYS A 261 -10.03 -16.13 -10.04
CA LYS A 261 -11.31 -15.46 -9.79
C LYS A 261 -11.41 -14.14 -10.55
N ASN A 262 -12.64 -13.71 -10.80
CA ASN A 262 -12.93 -12.37 -11.31
C ASN A 262 -12.75 -11.32 -10.20
N GLY A 263 -12.34 -10.11 -10.61
CA GLY A 263 -12.15 -8.99 -9.70
C GLY A 263 -12.52 -7.66 -10.34
N ASN A 264 -12.91 -6.69 -9.53
CA ASN A 264 -13.19 -5.33 -9.99
C ASN A 264 -12.15 -4.35 -9.40
N ALA A 265 -11.67 -3.42 -10.23
CA ALA A 265 -10.85 -2.29 -9.79
C ALA A 265 -11.55 -0.98 -10.17
N ILE A 266 -11.68 -0.03 -9.24
CA ILE A 266 -12.31 1.28 -9.49
C ILE A 266 -11.30 2.38 -9.12
N LEU A 267 -10.89 3.19 -10.09
CA LEU A 267 -10.03 4.34 -9.90
C LEU A 267 -10.87 5.62 -9.76
N PHE A 268 -10.70 6.34 -8.65
CA PHE A 268 -11.30 7.67 -8.48
C PHE A 268 -10.40 8.73 -9.12
N LEU A 269 -11.03 9.59 -9.92
CA LEU A 269 -10.41 10.75 -10.53
C LEU A 269 -11.30 11.98 -10.32
N ILE A 270 -10.70 13.16 -10.27
CA ILE A 270 -11.42 14.43 -10.45
C ILE A 270 -11.45 14.81 -11.94
N PRO A 271 -12.35 15.69 -12.40
CA PRO A 271 -12.47 16.03 -13.83
C PRO A 271 -11.18 16.52 -14.47
N THR A 272 -10.33 17.23 -13.73
CA THR A 272 -9.04 17.73 -14.24
C THR A 272 -8.00 16.62 -14.47
N GLU A 273 -8.22 15.42 -13.92
CA GLU A 273 -7.35 14.25 -14.03
C GLU A 273 -7.77 13.28 -15.14
N GLU A 274 -8.87 13.54 -15.85
CA GLU A 274 -9.45 12.63 -16.86
C GLU A 274 -8.43 12.19 -17.93
N LYS A 275 -7.49 13.07 -18.30
CA LYS A 275 -6.40 12.75 -19.24
C LYS A 275 -5.51 11.59 -18.79
N TYR A 276 -5.47 11.28 -17.49
CA TYR A 276 -4.73 10.14 -16.96
C TYR A 276 -5.26 8.80 -17.49
N ILE A 277 -6.55 8.72 -17.86
CA ILE A 277 -7.15 7.51 -18.44
C ILE A 277 -6.44 7.15 -19.76
N LYS A 278 -6.25 8.15 -20.64
CA LYS A 278 -5.53 7.96 -21.91
C LYS A 278 -4.09 7.53 -21.69
N PHE A 279 -3.43 8.06 -20.66
CA PHE A 279 -2.08 7.61 -20.30
C PHE A 279 -2.07 6.14 -19.86
N LEU A 280 -3.04 5.71 -19.05
CA LEU A 280 -3.19 4.31 -18.65
C LEU A 280 -3.44 3.39 -19.87
N GLU A 281 -4.22 3.83 -20.85
CA GLU A 281 -4.46 3.10 -22.10
C GLU A 281 -3.15 2.89 -22.90
N THR A 282 -2.24 3.87 -22.94
CA THR A 282 -0.91 3.69 -23.57
C THR A 282 -0.02 2.65 -22.86
N LYS A 283 -0.43 2.20 -21.68
CA LYS A 283 0.21 1.16 -20.87
C LYS A 283 -0.61 -0.13 -20.83
N ASN A 284 -1.49 -0.34 -21.82
CA ASN A 284 -2.38 -1.49 -21.95
C ASN A 284 -3.39 -1.65 -20.78
N MET A 285 -3.70 -0.56 -20.08
CA MET A 285 -4.70 -0.56 -19.00
C MET A 285 -5.97 0.13 -19.49
N ILE A 286 -6.95 -0.66 -19.93
CA ILE A 286 -8.22 -0.16 -20.47
C ILE A 286 -9.26 -0.10 -19.35
N LEU A 287 -9.67 1.12 -18.97
CA LEU A 287 -10.64 1.35 -17.91
C LEU A 287 -11.98 1.77 -18.51
N LYS A 288 -13.08 1.17 -18.05
CA LYS A 288 -14.45 1.57 -18.43
C LYS A 288 -15.02 2.57 -17.43
N GLU A 289 -15.86 3.49 -17.86
CA GLU A 289 -16.53 4.39 -16.90
C GLU A 289 -17.48 3.60 -15.97
N TYR A 290 -17.39 3.86 -14.66
CA TYR A 290 -18.28 3.28 -13.67
C TYR A 290 -19.48 4.18 -13.43
N CYS A 291 -20.61 3.83 -14.03
CA CYS A 291 -21.86 4.58 -13.85
C CYS A 291 -22.45 4.40 -12.45
N ILE A 292 -22.70 5.50 -11.73
CA ILE A 292 -23.47 5.51 -10.49
C ILE A 292 -24.82 6.16 -10.75
N GLU A 293 -25.87 5.34 -10.75
CA GLU A 293 -27.25 5.80 -10.98
C GLU A 293 -27.76 6.80 -9.92
N ARG A 294 -27.37 6.62 -8.65
CA ARG A 294 -27.87 7.46 -7.56
C ARG A 294 -26.82 7.72 -6.49
N ILE A 295 -26.27 8.94 -6.49
CA ILE A 295 -25.42 9.45 -5.41
C ILE A 295 -26.30 9.76 -4.20
N LYS A 296 -25.97 9.18 -3.04
CA LYS A 296 -26.67 9.45 -1.78
C LYS A 296 -26.30 10.85 -1.27
N LYS A 297 -27.31 11.64 -0.89
CA LYS A 297 -27.13 12.96 -0.27
C LYS A 297 -26.69 12.80 1.19
N ILE A 298 -25.39 12.56 1.41
CA ILE A 298 -24.81 12.43 2.77
C ILE A 298 -23.85 13.57 3.14
N THR A 299 -23.41 14.36 2.16
CA THR A 299 -22.41 15.42 2.35
C THR A 299 -22.78 16.37 3.49
N GLU A 300 -23.99 16.93 3.48
CA GLU A 300 -24.45 17.86 4.54
C GLU A 300 -24.44 17.21 5.93
N LYS A 301 -24.82 15.94 6.04
CA LYS A 301 -24.79 15.19 7.30
C LYS A 301 -23.36 15.02 7.79
N ILE A 302 -22.43 14.69 6.89
CA ILE A 302 -21.00 14.54 7.24
C ILE A 302 -20.40 15.88 7.65
N LEU A 303 -20.68 16.95 6.91
CA LEU A 303 -20.21 18.30 7.26
C LEU A 303 -20.63 18.66 8.69
N LYS A 304 -21.91 18.46 9.04
CA LYS A 304 -22.42 18.69 10.40
C LYS A 304 -21.74 17.81 11.45
N ILE A 305 -21.50 16.53 11.16
CA ILE A 305 -20.81 15.61 12.09
C ILE A 305 -19.38 16.09 12.37
N VAL A 306 -18.64 16.43 11.31
CA VAL A 306 -17.24 16.85 11.42
C VAL A 306 -17.13 18.22 12.08
N GLU A 307 -18.03 19.15 11.76
CA GLU A 307 -18.06 20.49 12.34
C GLU A 307 -18.35 20.47 13.86
N ASN A 308 -19.33 19.66 14.28
CA ASN A 308 -19.77 19.59 15.67
C ASN A 308 -18.87 18.72 16.57
N ASN A 309 -17.96 17.94 16.00
CA ASN A 309 -17.09 17.05 16.76
C ASN A 309 -15.62 17.46 16.60
N TYR A 310 -15.04 17.98 17.68
CA TYR A 310 -13.65 18.45 17.73
C TYR A 310 -12.64 17.39 17.23
N PHE A 311 -12.82 16.13 17.62
CA PHE A 311 -11.91 15.05 17.23
C PHE A 311 -11.99 14.77 15.73
N PHE A 312 -13.21 14.71 15.16
CA PHE A 312 -13.39 14.55 13.72
C PHE A 312 -12.82 15.75 12.95
N LYS A 313 -13.10 16.99 13.39
CA LYS A 313 -12.56 18.20 12.76
C LYS A 313 -11.03 18.18 12.73
N LYS A 314 -10.40 17.86 13.86
CA LYS A 314 -8.94 17.78 13.97
C LYS A 314 -8.36 16.72 13.01
N ASN A 315 -8.94 15.52 12.98
CA ASN A 315 -8.46 14.45 12.11
C ASN A 315 -8.71 14.74 10.63
N ALA A 316 -9.84 15.38 10.28
CA ALA A 316 -10.13 15.84 8.93
C ALA A 316 -9.08 16.84 8.43
N ILE A 317 -8.70 17.82 9.25
CA ILE A 317 -7.66 18.81 8.91
C ILE A 317 -6.31 18.11 8.68
N LEU A 318 -5.92 17.19 9.56
CA LEU A 318 -4.66 16.45 9.42
C LEU A 318 -4.65 15.57 8.16
N ALA A 319 -5.76 14.90 7.87
CA ALA A 319 -5.94 14.09 6.68
C ALA A 319 -5.84 14.94 5.40
N PHE A 320 -6.60 16.04 5.33
CA PHE A 320 -6.59 16.97 4.21
C PHE A 320 -5.20 17.56 3.94
N LYS A 321 -4.52 18.08 4.98
CA LYS A 321 -3.15 18.62 4.84
C LYS A 321 -2.16 17.56 4.33
N SER A 322 -2.22 16.35 4.89
CA SER A 322 -1.34 15.27 4.45
C SER A 322 -1.64 14.78 3.03
N PHE A 323 -2.92 14.76 2.64
CA PHE A 323 -3.34 14.44 1.27
C PHE A 323 -2.75 15.45 0.29
N LEU A 324 -2.92 16.76 0.53
CA LEU A 324 -2.38 17.80 -0.35
C LEU A 324 -0.86 17.71 -0.47
N SER A 325 -0.17 17.45 0.64
CA SER A 325 1.28 17.21 0.64
C SER A 325 1.66 16.01 -0.25
N SER A 326 1.00 14.87 -0.05
CA SER A 326 1.21 13.65 -0.85
C SER A 326 0.86 13.83 -2.33
N TYR A 327 -0.20 14.58 -2.63
CA TYR A 327 -0.61 14.87 -4.00
C TYR A 327 0.42 15.79 -4.68
N SER A 328 0.91 16.78 -3.94
CA SER A 328 1.97 17.69 -4.40
C SER A 328 3.31 17.00 -4.61
N SER A 329 3.52 15.77 -4.11
CA SER A 329 4.73 14.98 -4.38
C SER A 329 4.60 13.98 -5.53
N LEU A 330 3.42 13.85 -6.16
CA LEU A 330 3.22 12.95 -7.30
C LEU A 330 4.14 13.33 -8.47
N SER A 331 4.77 12.35 -9.12
CA SER A 331 5.76 12.56 -10.19
C SER A 331 5.12 13.04 -11.49
N LEU A 332 3.92 12.52 -11.82
CA LEU A 332 3.20 12.79 -13.06
C LEU A 332 2.45 14.13 -13.02
N LYS A 333 3.19 15.25 -12.95
CA LYS A 333 2.65 16.63 -12.84
C LYS A 333 1.77 17.08 -13.99
N GLU A 334 1.91 16.45 -15.15
CA GLU A 334 1.05 16.72 -16.31
C GLU A 334 -0.43 16.43 -16.01
N TYR A 335 -0.68 15.33 -15.28
CA TYR A 335 -2.02 14.87 -14.90
C TYR A 335 -2.41 15.32 -13.49
N PHE A 336 -1.44 15.32 -12.56
CA PHE A 336 -1.68 15.58 -11.14
C PHE A 336 -1.05 16.90 -10.71
N ASP A 337 -1.75 18.00 -11.02
CA ASP A 337 -1.33 19.35 -10.65
C ASP A 337 -2.21 19.91 -9.54
N VAL A 338 -1.65 20.01 -8.33
CA VAL A 338 -2.33 20.55 -7.14
C VAL A 338 -2.87 21.97 -7.37
N ARG A 339 -2.30 22.74 -8.29
CA ARG A 339 -2.74 24.10 -8.62
C ARG A 339 -4.02 24.13 -9.44
N LYS A 340 -4.40 23.00 -10.06
CA LYS A 340 -5.63 22.84 -10.85
C LYS A 340 -6.79 22.29 -10.01
N ILE A 341 -6.54 21.89 -8.76
CA ILE A 341 -7.57 21.43 -7.85
C ILE A 341 -8.28 22.64 -7.26
N ASP A 342 -9.62 22.62 -7.25
CA ASP A 342 -10.40 23.50 -6.40
C ASP A 342 -10.26 23.06 -4.94
N ILE A 343 -9.30 23.65 -4.22
CA ILE A 343 -8.96 23.29 -2.84
C ILE A 343 -10.14 23.55 -1.89
N GLU A 344 -10.96 24.55 -2.18
CA GLU A 344 -12.09 24.95 -1.34
C GLU A 344 -13.23 23.92 -1.47
N GLU A 345 -13.55 23.48 -2.69
CA GLU A 345 -14.47 22.36 -2.89
C GLU A 345 -13.88 21.03 -2.39
N PHE A 346 -12.58 20.81 -2.56
CA PHE A 346 -11.94 19.56 -2.16
C PHE A 346 -11.95 19.36 -0.64
N CYS A 347 -11.87 20.42 0.16
CA CYS A 347 -11.92 20.29 1.62
C CYS A 347 -13.27 19.71 2.10
N LYS A 348 -14.36 19.93 1.34
CA LYS A 348 -15.67 19.32 1.61
C LYS A 348 -15.65 17.80 1.48
N SER A 349 -14.75 17.22 0.67
CA SER A 349 -14.54 15.77 0.59
C SER A 349 -13.89 15.17 1.85
N PHE A 350 -13.33 16.01 2.72
CA PHE A 350 -12.86 15.64 4.05
C PHE A 350 -13.87 16.04 5.14
N GLY A 351 -15.10 16.41 4.76
CA GLY A 351 -16.12 16.86 5.69
C GLY A 351 -15.86 18.22 6.33
N LEU A 352 -14.94 19.03 5.78
CA LEU A 352 -14.68 20.38 6.26
C LEU A 352 -15.64 21.37 5.59
N SER A 353 -16.30 22.21 6.38
CA SER A 353 -17.20 23.27 5.90
C SER A 353 -16.45 24.46 5.30
N SER A 354 -15.20 24.67 5.74
CA SER A 354 -14.31 25.73 5.26
C SER A 354 -12.86 25.29 5.19
N MET A 355 -12.07 25.97 4.37
CA MET A 355 -10.67 25.67 4.18
C MET A 355 -9.87 25.92 5.48
N PRO A 356 -9.13 24.92 6.00
CA PRO A 356 -8.26 25.13 7.15
C PRO A 356 -7.02 25.94 6.75
N ALA A 357 -6.41 26.66 7.69
CA ALA A 357 -5.16 27.38 7.43
C ALA A 357 -4.04 26.40 6.98
N ILE A 358 -3.54 26.59 5.75
CA ILE A 358 -2.46 25.77 5.16
C ILE A 358 -1.19 26.62 5.05
N GLN A 359 -0.09 26.14 5.61
CA GLN A 359 1.24 26.64 5.28
C GLN A 359 1.76 25.79 4.14
N PHE A 360 1.74 26.31 2.91
CA PHE A 360 2.42 25.67 1.80
C PHE A 360 3.93 25.94 1.90
N SER A 361 4.76 24.93 1.62
CA SER A 361 6.20 25.16 1.42
C SER A 361 6.42 26.09 0.22
N ALA A 362 7.46 26.91 0.27
CA ALA A 362 7.70 28.12 -0.54
C ALA A 362 7.67 27.97 -2.08
N ASN A 363 7.44 26.77 -2.63
CA ASN A 363 7.28 26.53 -4.07
C ASN A 363 5.83 26.76 -4.58
N PHE A 364 4.87 27.05 -3.69
CA PHE A 364 3.57 27.59 -4.08
C PHE A 364 3.70 29.09 -4.39
N ASN A 365 4.18 29.41 -5.59
CA ASN A 365 4.29 30.79 -6.06
C ASN A 365 2.92 31.51 -6.05
N LYS A 366 2.72 32.40 -5.06
CA LYS A 366 2.16 33.77 -5.05
C LYS A 366 1.12 34.25 -6.11
N LYS A 367 0.44 33.38 -6.87
CA LYS A 367 -0.62 33.80 -7.82
C LYS A 367 -2.05 33.58 -7.33
N THR A 368 -2.28 32.75 -6.32
CA THR A 368 -3.62 32.52 -5.75
C THR A 368 -3.99 33.45 -4.59
N GLN A 369 -3.06 34.25 -4.07
CA GLN A 369 -3.36 35.26 -3.04
C GLN A 369 -3.88 36.61 -3.58
N LYS A 370 -3.98 36.78 -4.91
CA LYS A 370 -4.42 38.05 -5.54
C LYS A 370 -5.82 38.02 -6.15
N ARG A 371 -6.63 37.00 -5.85
CA ARG A 371 -8.07 37.00 -6.11
C ARG A 371 -8.78 36.49 -4.87
N LEU A 372 -8.84 37.36 -3.86
CA LEU A 372 -9.86 37.38 -2.82
C LEU A 372 -10.57 38.73 -2.95
#